data_AF-A0A2M7SPS6-F1
#
_entry.id   AF-A0A2M7SPS6-F1
#
_cell.length_a   1.000
_cell.length_b   1.000
_cell.length_c   1.000
_cell.angle_alpha   90.00
_cell.angle_beta   90.00
_cell.angle_gamma   90.00
#
_symmetry.space_group_name_H-M   'P 1'
#
loop_
_entity.id
_entity.type
_entity.pdbx_description
1 polymer ?
#
loop_
_entity_poly.entity_id
_entity_poly.type
_entity_poly.pdbx_seq_one_letter_code
_entity_poly.pdbx_strand_id
1 'polypeptide(L)'
;MLKRAFDFILSLSGIILSAPLWILFSLAIILEDGWPIFYRQERVGKRGRIFKVIKFRSMVKDAEKDVGPVQVKENDPRVTKAGRILRATALDELPQLLNILKGDMSFVGPRALRPEESEVRGNPEVLSKKRYE
;
A
#
# COMPACT_ATOMS: atom_id res chain seq x y z
N MET A 1 -8.72 -1.51 24.39
CA MET A 1 -9.56 -0.41 23.89
C MET A 1 -8.76 0.87 23.66
N LEU A 2 -7.92 1.30 24.61
CA LEU A 2 -7.09 2.51 24.49
C LEU A 2 -6.30 2.62 23.18
N LYS A 3 -5.60 1.55 22.78
CA LYS A 3 -4.86 1.49 21.52
C LYS A 3 -5.71 1.81 20.28
N ARG A 4 -6.95 1.29 20.23
CA ARG A 4 -7.85 1.51 19.10
C ARG A 4 -8.34 2.96 19.03
N ALA A 5 -8.62 3.57 20.18
CA ALA A 5 -8.99 4.98 20.26
C ALA A 5 -7.82 5.88 19.83
N PHE A 6 -6.59 5.56 20.28
CA PHE A 6 -5.38 6.24 19.84
C PHE A 6 -5.18 6.15 18.32
N ASP A 7 -5.24 4.93 17.75
CA ASP A 7 -5.14 4.69 16.31
C ASP A 7 -6.21 5.51 15.55
N PHE A 8 -7.45 5.53 16.05
CA PHE A 8 -8.54 6.29 15.43
C PHE A 8 -8.30 7.80 15.44
N ILE A 9 -7.99 8.39 16.61
CA ILE A 9 -7.78 9.83 16.75
C ILE A 9 -6.59 10.28 15.89
N LEU A 10 -5.47 9.57 15.95
CA LEU A 10 -4.27 9.94 15.20
C LEU A 10 -4.49 9.80 13.69
N SER A 11 -5.19 8.76 13.24
CA SER A 11 -5.50 8.59 11.81
C SER A 11 -6.47 9.65 11.29
N LEU A 12 -7.49 10.01 12.08
CA LEU A 12 -8.43 11.07 11.72
C LEU A 12 -7.73 12.43 11.63
N SER A 13 -6.94 12.79 12.64
CA SER A 13 -6.14 14.02 12.63
C SER A 13 -5.15 14.04 11.47
N GLY A 14 -4.48 12.92 11.20
CA GLY A 14 -3.57 12.78 10.07
C GLY A 14 -4.24 13.01 8.72
N ILE A 15 -5.46 12.48 8.51
CA ILE A 15 -6.23 12.70 7.28
C ILE A 15 -6.59 14.17 7.12
N ILE A 16 -7.08 14.82 8.17
CA ILE A 16 -7.49 16.23 8.12
C ILE A 16 -6.29 17.14 7.84
N LEU A 17 -5.20 16.98 8.60
CA LEU A 17 -4.01 17.81 8.47
C LEU A 17 -3.29 17.62 7.13
N SER A 18 -3.36 16.41 6.56
CA SER A 18 -2.73 16.11 5.29
C SER A 18 -3.63 16.36 4.07
N ALA A 19 -4.91 16.73 4.25
CA ALA A 19 -5.88 16.88 3.16
C ALA A 19 -5.38 17.69 1.93
N PRO A 20 -4.62 18.81 2.09
CA PRO A 20 -4.05 19.51 0.94
C PRO A 20 -3.12 18.64 0.08
N LEU A 21 -2.33 17.76 0.72
CA LEU A 21 -1.45 16.82 0.02
C LEU A 21 -2.24 15.77 -0.75
N TRP A 22 -3.38 15.31 -0.22
CA TRP A 22 -4.23 14.35 -0.93
C TRP A 22 -4.73 14.91 -2.25
N ILE A 23 -5.18 16.17 -2.26
CA ILE A 23 -5.63 16.85 -3.47
C ILE A 23 -4.46 17.01 -4.45
N LEU A 24 -3.33 17.52 -3.97
CA LEU A 24 -2.14 17.74 -4.78
C LEU A 24 -1.67 16.46 -5.50
N PHE A 25 -1.48 15.36 -4.77
CA PHE A 25 -1.01 14.11 -5.36
C PHE A 25 -2.08 13.40 -6.20
N SER A 26 -3.35 13.52 -5.84
CA SER A 26 -4.45 13.00 -6.67
C SER A 26 -4.45 13.67 -8.05
N LEU A 27 -4.31 15.00 -8.10
CA LEU A 27 -4.21 15.75 -9.34
C LEU A 27 -2.94 15.39 -10.11
N ALA A 28 -1.79 15.30 -9.44
CA ALA A 28 -0.53 14.91 -10.09
C ALA A 28 -0.63 13.53 -10.77
N ILE A 29 -1.25 12.55 -10.11
CA ILE A 29 -1.45 11.20 -10.66
C ILE A 29 -2.40 11.22 -11.86
N ILE A 30 -3.51 11.96 -11.75
CA ILE A 30 -4.50 12.06 -12.84
C ILE A 30 -3.91 12.76 -14.06
N LEU A 31 -3.16 13.85 -13.86
CA LEU A 31 -2.55 14.60 -14.95
C LEU A 31 -1.42 13.83 -15.63
N GLU A 32 -0.68 13.00 -14.88
CA GLU A 32 0.43 12.23 -15.44
C GLU A 32 0.00 10.92 -16.10
N ASP A 33 -0.90 10.16 -15.48
CA ASP A 33 -1.27 8.80 -15.93
C ASP A 33 -2.79 8.51 -15.74
N GLY A 34 -3.64 9.52 -15.55
CA GLY A 34 -5.09 9.36 -15.45
C GLY A 34 -5.58 8.57 -14.23
N TRP A 35 -6.79 8.00 -14.32
CA TRP A 35 -7.37 7.16 -13.27
C TRP A 35 -6.85 5.71 -13.29
N PRO A 36 -6.89 4.96 -12.17
CA PRO A 36 -7.28 5.37 -10.82
C PRO A 36 -6.18 6.07 -9.99
N ILE A 37 -6.59 6.94 -9.06
CA ILE A 37 -5.68 7.59 -8.09
C ILE A 37 -5.06 6.58 -7.12
N PHE A 38 -5.86 5.62 -6.65
CA PHE A 38 -5.45 4.69 -5.59
C PHE A 38 -5.10 3.33 -6.14
N TYR A 39 -4.00 2.77 -5.65
CA TYR A 39 -3.64 1.36 -5.77
C TYR A 39 -4.14 0.60 -4.54
N ARG A 40 -4.59 -0.65 -4.76
CA ARG A 40 -5.09 -1.53 -3.69
C ARG A 40 -4.43 -2.89 -3.81
N GLN A 41 -3.92 -3.40 -2.69
CA GLN A 41 -3.27 -4.71 -2.64
C GLN A 41 -3.76 -5.52 -1.44
N GLU A 42 -3.93 -6.82 -1.61
CA GLU A 42 -4.34 -7.71 -0.52
C GLU A 42 -3.20 -7.94 0.47
N ARG A 43 -3.56 -7.90 1.75
CA ARG A 43 -2.66 -8.06 2.88
C ARG A 43 -3.30 -8.91 3.96
N VAL A 44 -2.48 -9.70 4.64
CA VAL A 44 -2.89 -10.53 5.78
C VAL A 44 -2.76 -9.69 7.05
N GLY A 45 -3.91 -9.39 7.66
CA GLY A 45 -4.02 -8.65 8.91
C GLY A 45 -4.14 -9.56 10.14
N LYS A 46 -4.69 -9.00 11.22
CA LYS A 46 -4.83 -9.68 12.50
C LYS A 46 -5.68 -10.96 12.37
N ARG A 47 -5.20 -12.07 12.94
CA ARG A 47 -5.85 -13.40 12.91
C ARG A 47 -6.10 -13.93 11.48
N GLY A 48 -5.20 -13.62 10.54
CA GLY A 48 -5.29 -14.13 9.17
C GLY A 48 -6.36 -13.45 8.31
N ARG A 49 -7.03 -12.40 8.81
CA ARG A 49 -8.05 -11.69 8.03
C ARG A 49 -7.41 -10.93 6.88
N ILE A 50 -7.87 -11.18 5.66
CA ILE A 50 -7.42 -10.45 4.48
C ILE A 50 -8.10 -9.09 4.44
N PHE A 51 -7.33 -8.04 4.15
CA PHE A 51 -7.83 -6.70 3.87
C PHE A 51 -7.05 -6.09 2.70
N LYS A 52 -7.60 -5.02 2.10
CA LYS A 52 -6.94 -4.29 1.02
C LYS A 52 -6.24 -3.05 1.58
N VAL A 53 -4.92 -3.03 1.53
CA VAL A 53 -4.15 -1.81 1.83
C VAL A 53 -4.38 -0.80 0.70
N ILE A 54 -4.56 0.47 1.06
CA ILE A 54 -4.79 1.56 0.10
C ILE A 54 -3.53 2.43 0.06
N LYS A 55 -3.04 2.71 -1.15
CA LYS A 55 -1.91 3.63 -1.40
C LYS A 55 -2.26 4.57 -2.54
N PHE A 56 -1.56 5.70 -2.63
CA PHE A 56 -1.54 6.43 -3.89
C PHE A 56 -0.85 5.58 -4.95
N ARG A 57 -1.38 5.62 -6.17
CA ARG A 57 -0.79 4.91 -7.30
C ARG A 57 0.50 5.61 -7.69
N SER A 58 1.63 4.96 -7.41
CA SER A 58 2.98 5.46 -7.74
C SER A 58 3.57 4.82 -8.99
N MET A 59 2.83 3.92 -9.64
CA MET A 59 3.26 3.22 -10.85
C MET A 59 2.25 3.43 -11.97
N VAL A 60 2.66 3.23 -13.22
CA VAL A 60 1.79 3.29 -14.40
C VAL A 60 0.63 2.30 -14.27
N LYS A 61 -0.46 2.55 -15.00
CA LYS A 61 -1.55 1.56 -15.14
C LYS A 61 -0.98 0.22 -15.56
N ASP A 62 -1.54 -0.85 -14.98
CA ASP A 62 -1.22 -2.22 -15.32
C ASP A 62 0.28 -2.60 -15.14
N ALA A 63 1.02 -1.89 -14.29
CA ALA A 63 2.44 -2.14 -14.01
C ALA A 63 2.78 -3.58 -13.56
N GLU A 64 1.80 -4.33 -13.05
CA GLU A 64 1.95 -5.71 -12.59
C GLU A 64 1.33 -6.74 -13.55
N LYS A 65 0.73 -6.32 -14.68
CA LYS A 65 -0.06 -7.19 -15.56
C LYS A 65 0.77 -8.31 -16.21
N ASP A 66 1.97 -7.99 -16.68
CA ASP A 66 2.81 -8.94 -17.43
C ASP A 66 3.88 -9.62 -16.57
N VAL A 67 4.23 -9.02 -15.43
CA VAL A 67 5.36 -9.46 -14.58
C VAL A 67 4.92 -9.96 -13.20
N GLY A 68 3.65 -9.78 -12.85
CA GLY A 68 3.16 -10.05 -11.51
C GLY A 68 3.71 -9.06 -10.47
N PRO A 69 3.57 -9.36 -9.17
CA PRO A 69 3.88 -8.42 -8.10
C PRO A 69 5.38 -8.48 -7.75
N VAL A 70 6.21 -8.00 -8.67
CA VAL A 70 7.67 -7.91 -8.55
C VAL A 70 8.06 -6.70 -7.73
N GLN A 71 9.07 -6.87 -6.86
CA GLN A 71 9.65 -5.75 -6.14
C GLN A 71 10.20 -4.69 -7.09
N VAL A 72 9.92 -3.43 -6.78
CA VAL A 72 10.37 -2.28 -7.56
C VAL A 72 11.90 -2.21 -7.52
N LYS A 73 12.53 -2.13 -8.69
CA LYS A 73 13.97 -1.95 -8.83
C LYS A 73 14.34 -0.47 -8.78
N GLU A 74 15.62 -0.18 -8.59
CA GLU A 74 16.14 1.17 -8.78
C GLU A 74 15.91 1.60 -10.24
N ASN A 75 15.39 2.81 -10.45
CA ASN A 75 15.01 3.34 -11.78
C ASN A 75 14.00 2.49 -12.56
N ASP A 76 13.09 1.80 -11.87
CA ASP A 76 12.04 1.01 -12.51
C ASP A 76 11.17 1.90 -13.44
N PRO A 77 11.09 1.58 -14.75
CA PRO A 77 10.39 2.40 -15.74
C PRO A 77 8.88 2.45 -15.49
N ARG A 78 8.35 1.55 -14.65
CA ARG A 78 6.93 1.53 -14.29
C ARG A 78 6.59 2.58 -13.26
N VAL A 79 7.55 3.24 -12.62
CA VAL A 79 7.30 4.28 -11.60
C VAL A 79 7.14 5.64 -12.26
N THR A 80 6.03 6.33 -11.99
CA THR A 80 5.75 7.66 -12.55
C THR A 80 6.63 8.74 -11.91
N LYS A 81 6.72 9.95 -12.48
CA LYS A 81 7.46 11.07 -11.89
C LYS A 81 6.85 11.48 -10.55
N ALA A 82 5.52 11.64 -10.48
CA ALA A 82 4.82 11.87 -9.21
C ALA A 82 5.03 10.68 -8.26
N GLY A 83 5.01 9.45 -8.79
CA GLY A 83 5.28 8.22 -8.06
C GLY A 83 6.67 8.19 -7.42
N ARG A 84 7.70 8.69 -8.09
CA ARG A 84 9.06 8.80 -7.53
C ARG A 84 9.07 9.70 -6.29
N ILE A 85 8.42 10.86 -6.35
CA ILE A 85 8.33 11.78 -5.20
C ILE A 85 7.54 11.13 -4.06
N LEU A 86 6.38 10.56 -4.37
CA LEU A 86 5.53 9.88 -3.39
C LEU A 86 6.29 8.77 -2.65
N ARG A 87 7.06 7.95 -3.36
CA ARG A 87 7.83 6.84 -2.77
C ARG A 87 9.05 7.34 -1.99
N ALA A 88 9.76 8.34 -2.49
CA ALA A 88 10.92 8.93 -1.81
C ALA A 88 10.54 9.59 -0.48
N THR A 89 9.30 10.08 -0.38
CA THR A 89 8.76 10.74 0.83
C THR A 89 7.85 9.84 1.65
N ALA A 90 7.63 8.58 1.23
CA ALA A 90 6.63 7.65 1.79
C ALA A 90 5.18 8.19 1.81
N LEU A 91 4.90 9.26 1.06
CA LEU A 91 3.57 9.83 0.95
C LEU A 91 2.63 8.94 0.11
N ASP A 92 3.15 7.98 -0.65
CA ASP A 92 2.30 6.96 -1.28
C ASP A 92 1.52 6.13 -0.25
N GLU A 93 2.02 6.03 0.98
CA GLU A 93 1.38 5.29 2.06
C GLU A 93 0.36 6.10 2.86
N LEU A 94 0.26 7.41 2.61
CA LEU A 94 -0.67 8.29 3.31
C LEU A 94 -2.14 7.77 3.27
N PRO A 95 -2.63 7.14 2.19
CA PRO A 95 -3.96 6.55 2.18
C PRO A 95 -4.18 5.37 3.11
N GLN A 96 -3.13 4.76 3.67
CA GLN A 96 -3.25 3.72 4.69
C GLN A 96 -3.86 4.25 5.99
N LEU A 97 -3.85 5.57 6.22
CA LEU A 97 -4.59 6.19 7.32
C LEU A 97 -6.07 5.80 7.30
N LEU A 98 -6.68 5.61 6.12
CA LEU A 98 -8.05 5.11 5.99
C LEU A 98 -8.19 3.66 6.49
N ASN A 99 -7.19 2.81 6.25
CA ASN A 99 -7.17 1.45 6.78
C ASN A 99 -7.06 1.44 8.31
N ILE A 100 -6.25 2.33 8.88
CA ILE A 100 -6.13 2.50 10.35
C ILE A 100 -7.44 3.04 10.94
N LEU A 101 -8.03 4.05 10.30
CA LEU A 101 -9.30 4.64 10.72
C LEU A 101 -10.43 3.59 10.73
N LYS A 102 -10.48 2.73 9.71
CA LYS A 102 -11.43 1.60 9.61
C LYS A 102 -11.15 0.48 10.62
N GLY A 103 -9.91 0.33 11.06
CA GLY A 103 -9.47 -0.71 12.00
C GLY A 103 -8.91 -1.97 11.33
N ASP A 104 -8.59 -1.90 10.03
CA ASP A 104 -7.91 -2.97 9.30
C ASP A 104 -6.41 -3.02 9.68
N MET A 105 -5.84 -1.85 10.04
CA MET A 105 -4.43 -1.66 10.41
C MET A 105 -4.26 -0.86 11.71
N SER A 106 -3.01 -0.68 12.15
CA SER A 106 -2.62 0.24 13.22
C SER A 106 -1.28 0.89 12.89
N PHE A 107 -1.02 2.07 13.45
CA PHE A 107 0.29 2.72 13.44
C PHE A 107 1.40 1.84 14.04
N VAL A 108 1.08 1.04 15.06
CA VAL A 108 2.04 0.15 15.71
C VAL A 108 1.51 -1.29 15.67
N GLY A 109 2.23 -2.13 14.92
CA GLY A 109 1.94 -3.55 14.78
C GLY A 109 2.91 -4.26 13.82
N PRO A 110 2.81 -5.60 13.69
CA PRO A 110 3.59 -6.35 12.71
C PRO A 110 3.29 -5.90 11.28
N ARG A 111 4.29 -5.97 10.40
CA ARG A 111 4.11 -5.70 8.97
C ARG A 111 3.07 -6.64 8.38
N ALA A 112 2.07 -6.09 7.70
CA ALA A 112 1.09 -6.88 6.96
C ALA A 112 1.75 -7.46 5.69
N LEU A 113 1.81 -8.79 5.61
CA LEU A 113 2.39 -9.51 4.48
C LEU A 113 1.35 -9.71 3.38
N ARG A 114 1.79 -9.92 2.14
CA ARG A 114 0.89 -10.42 1.08
C ARG A 114 0.45 -11.85 1.42
N PRO A 115 -0.72 -12.33 0.96
CA PRO A 115 -1.15 -13.71 1.16
C PRO A 115 -0.08 -14.72 0.76
N GLU A 116 0.51 -14.55 -0.44
CA GLU A 116 1.60 -15.38 -0.96
C GLU A 116 2.83 -15.41 -0.04
N GLU A 117 3.22 -14.26 0.52
CA GLU A 117 4.34 -14.16 1.45
C GLU A 117 4.02 -14.79 2.81
N SER A 118 2.77 -14.70 3.26
CA SER A 118 2.30 -15.25 4.52
C SER A 118 2.21 -16.78 4.48
N GLU A 119 1.72 -17.35 3.38
CA GLU A 119 1.66 -18.79 3.14
C GLU A 119 3.07 -19.39 3.14
N VAL A 120 3.98 -18.76 2.41
CA VAL A 120 5.41 -19.11 2.36
C VAL A 120 6.04 -19.13 3.76
N ARG A 121 5.73 -18.14 4.60
CA ARG A 121 6.28 -18.07 5.96
C ARG A 121 5.68 -19.14 6.87
N GLY A 122 4.45 -19.55 6.61
CA GLY A 122 3.78 -20.67 7.31
C GLY A 122 4.21 -22.05 6.80
N ASN A 123 4.68 -22.15 5.55
CA ASN A 123 5.19 -23.37 4.94
C ASN A 123 6.30 -23.06 3.90
N PRO A 124 7.59 -23.20 4.29
CA PRO A 124 8.74 -22.91 3.42
C PRO A 124 8.80 -23.72 2.13
N GLU A 125 8.16 -24.89 2.06
CA GLU A 125 8.14 -25.74 0.86
C GLU A 125 7.36 -25.12 -0.31
N VAL A 126 6.47 -24.16 -0.05
CA VAL A 126 5.68 -23.47 -1.08
C VAL A 126 6.57 -22.57 -1.96
N LEU A 127 7.67 -22.02 -1.42
CA LEU A 127 8.64 -21.24 -2.20
C LEU A 127 9.39 -22.07 -3.23
N SER A 128 9.73 -23.32 -2.89
CA SER A 128 10.52 -24.15 -3.80
C SER A 128 9.70 -24.50 -5.04
N LYS A 129 8.41 -24.81 -4.90
CA LYS A 129 7.54 -25.13 -6.04
C LYS A 129 7.29 -23.93 -6.96
N LYS A 130 7.01 -22.74 -6.41
CA LYS A 130 6.73 -21.53 -7.21
C LYS A 130 7.96 -20.94 -7.93
N ARG A 131 9.18 -21.35 -7.59
CA ARG A 131 10.41 -20.84 -8.23
C ARG A 131 10.81 -21.61 -9.49
N TYR A 132 10.19 -22.77 -9.74
CA TYR A 132 10.47 -23.66 -10.86
C TYR A 132 9.27 -23.86 -11.80
N GLU A 133 8.22 -23.06 -11.64
CA GLU A 133 7.09 -22.89 -12.57
C GLU A 133 7.14 -21.49 -13.18
#